data_AF-A0A9X9N6L2-F1
#
_entry.id   AF-A0A9X9N6L2-F1
#
_cell.length_a   1.000
_cell.length_b   1.000
_cell.length_c   1.000
_cell.angle_alpha   90.00
_cell.angle_beta   90.00
_cell.angle_gamma   90.00
#
_symmetry.space_group_name_H-M   'P 1'
#
loop_
_entity.id
_entity.type
_entity.pdbx_description
1 polymer ?
#
loop_
_entity_poly.entity_id
_entity_poly.type
_entity_poly.pdbx_seq_one_letter_code
_entity_poly.pdbx_strand_id
1 'polypeptide(L)' 'MHKYSTNSKIDKLVKTKIKEGWKVKFGKKHPALIAPNNRRIAIPITPSDYKAFYSFRLQVKQLMLCHS' A
#
# COMPACT_ATOMS: atom_id res chain seq x y z
N MET A 1 -3.16 -1.25 18.38
CA MET A 1 -3.32 -0.61 17.04
C MET A 1 -2.30 -1.20 16.08
N HIS A 2 -2.68 -2.09 15.15
CA HIS A 2 -1.76 -2.58 14.12
C HIS A 2 -1.42 -1.43 13.16
N LYS A 3 -0.16 -0.98 13.20
CA LYS A 3 0.39 -0.04 12.23
C LYS A 3 1.04 -0.84 11.12
N TYR A 4 0.64 -0.60 9.87
CA TYR A 4 1.27 -1.24 8.69
C TYR A 4 2.54 -0.50 8.25
N SER A 5 2.67 0.77 8.62
CA SER A 5 3.79 1.64 8.30
C SER A 5 3.95 2.69 9.40
N THR A 6 5.17 3.22 9.57
CA THR A 6 5.47 4.32 10.50
C THR A 6 4.73 5.61 10.11
N ASN A 7 4.42 5.78 8.82
CA ASN A 7 3.70 6.95 8.33
C ASN A 7 2.17 6.77 8.39
N SER A 8 1.52 7.60 9.20
CA SER A 8 0.06 7.63 9.38
C SER A 8 -0.72 7.80 8.07
N LYS A 9 -0.14 8.49 7.06
CA LYS A 9 -0.80 8.66 5.75
C LYS A 9 -0.85 7.35 4.95
N ILE A 10 0.23 6.56 4.98
CA ILE A 10 0.28 5.25 4.31
C ILE A 10 -0.65 4.27 5.04
N ASP A 11 -0.63 4.26 6.37
CA ASP A 11 -1.51 3.40 7.18
C ASP A 11 -2.99 3.66 6.89
N LYS A 12 -3.41 4.93 6.85
CA LYS A 12 -4.78 5.32 6.45
C LYS A 12 -5.11 4.86 5.02
N LEU A 13 -4.20 5.08 4.07
CA LEU A 13 -4.42 4.69 2.67
C LEU A 13 -4.58 3.16 2.55
N VAL A 14 -3.72 2.38 3.20
CA VAL A 14 -3.79 0.92 3.24
C VAL A 14 -5.12 0.46 3.84
N LYS A 15 -5.54 1.03 4.98
CA LYS A 15 -6.84 0.70 5.60
C LYS A 15 -8.03 1.00 4.70
N THR A 16 -8.04 2.15 4.01
CA THR A 16 -9.09 2.47 3.04
C THR A 16 -9.11 1.47 1.90
N LYS A 17 -7.94 1.10 1.35
CA LYS A 17 -7.84 0.12 0.27
C LYS A 17 -8.29 -1.28 0.71
N ILE A 18 -7.95 -1.69 1.94
CA ILE A 18 -8.46 -2.96 2.50
C ILE A 18 -9.99 -2.95 2.56
N LYS A 19 -10.61 -1.84 2.97
CA LYS A 19 -12.08 -1.69 2.93
C LYS A 19 -12.66 -1.75 1.51
N GLU A 20 -11.91 -1.27 0.51
CA GLU A 20 -12.27 -1.41 -0.91
C GLU A 20 -12.10 -2.84 -1.45
N GLY A 21 -11.71 -3.83 -0.62
CA GLY A 21 -11.55 -5.23 -1.02
C GLY A 21 -10.11 -5.64 -1.33
N TRP A 22 -9.12 -4.80 -1.02
CA TRP A 22 -7.72 -5.15 -1.16
C TRP A 22 -7.27 -6.06 -0.02
N LYS A 23 -6.32 -6.95 -0.29
CA LYS A 23 -5.79 -7.89 0.71
C LYS A 23 -4.39 -7.47 1.13
N VAL A 24 -4.00 -7.71 2.37
CA VAL A 24 -2.59 -7.54 2.80
C VAL A 24 -1.98 -8.90 3.04
N LYS A 25 -0.79 -9.11 2.49
CA LYS A 25 0.04 -10.28 2.75
C LYS A 25 1.29 -9.85 3.50
N PHE A 26 1.42 -10.30 4.74
CA PHE A 26 2.62 -10.06 5.54
C PHE A 26 3.74 -11.01 5.07
N GLY A 27 4.79 -10.44 4.46
CA GLY A 27 6.02 -11.17 4.14
C GLY A 27 7.08 -11.02 5.23
N LYS A 28 8.22 -11.71 5.09
CA LYS A 28 9.33 -11.68 6.07
C LYS A 28 10.00 -10.31 6.28
N LYS A 29 9.96 -9.40 5.29
CA LYS A 29 10.59 -8.07 5.36
C LYS A 29 9.60 -6.92 5.28
N HIS A 30 8.71 -6.93 4.29
CA HIS A 30 7.69 -5.89 4.10
C HIS A 30 6.32 -6.54 3.84
N PRO A 31 5.24 -6.04 4.47
CA PRO A 31 3.90 -6.43 4.08
C PRO A 31 3.61 -5.94 2.66
N ALA A 32 2.94 -6.75 1.86
CA ALA A 32 2.52 -6.42 0.51
C ALA A 32 1.01 -6.23 0.46
N LEU A 33 0.56 -5.12 -0.11
CA LEU A 33 -0.84 -4.86 -0.41
C LEU A 33 -1.16 -5.47 -1.79
N ILE A 34 -2.14 -6.35 -1.85
CA ILE A 34 -2.62 -7.06 -3.03
C ILE A 34 -3.92 -6.41 -3.48
N ALA A 35 -3.89 -5.85 -4.68
CA ALA A 35 -5.05 -5.31 -5.39
C ALA A 35 -5.96 -6.45 -5.88
N PRO A 36 -7.27 -6.19 -6.06
CA PRO A 36 -8.19 -7.16 -6.65
C PRO A 36 -7.78 -7.60 -8.06
N ASN A 37 -6.99 -6.79 -8.77
CA ASN A 37 -6.44 -7.11 -10.09
C ASN A 37 -5.24 -8.08 -10.04
N ASN A 38 -5.09 -8.88 -8.98
CA ASN A 38 -3.93 -9.74 -8.67
C ASN A 38 -2.56 -9.05 -8.59
N ARG A 39 -2.49 -7.73 -8.75
CA ARG A 39 -1.24 -6.98 -8.62
C ARG A 39 -0.92 -6.71 -7.16
N ARG A 40 0.37 -6.79 -6.81
CA ARG A 40 0.84 -6.54 -5.44
C ARG A 40 1.81 -5.38 -5.38
N ILE A 41 1.75 -4.61 -4.31
CA ILE A 41 2.68 -3.52 -4.01
C ILE A 41 3.25 -3.69 -2.61
N ALA A 42 4.56 -3.52 -2.46
CA ALA A 42 5.19 -3.56 -1.14
C ALA A 42 4.83 -2.30 -0.36
N ILE A 43 4.37 -2.47 0.88
CA ILE A 43 4.13 -1.37 1.81
C ILE A 43 5.47 -1.01 2.47
N PRO A 44 5.99 0.21 2.27
CA PRO A 44 7.21 0.62 2.94
C PRO A 44 6.93 0.79 4.45
N ILE A 45 7.70 0.08 5.28
CA ILE A 45 7.53 0.10 6.75
C ILE A 45 8.10 1.41 7.33
N THR A 46 9.29 1.80 6.87
CA THR A 46 10.02 3.00 7.29
C THR A 46 10.25 3.95 6.11
N PRO A 47 9.23 4.72 5.71
CA PRO A 47 9.45 5.83 4.79
C PRO A 47 10.17 6.97 5.54
N SER A 48 11.51 6.99 5.53
CA SER A 48 12.26 8.17 5.98
C SER A 48 12.02 9.38 5.05
N ASP A 49 11.64 9.12 3.80
CA ASP A 49 11.38 10.14 2.80
C ASP A 49 9.89 10.51 2.72
N TYR A 50 9.61 11.81 2.83
CA TYR A 50 8.30 12.40 2.53
C TYR A 50 7.77 11.97 1.13
N LYS A 51 8.68 11.76 0.17
CA LYS A 51 8.37 11.27 -1.19
C LYS A 51 7.82 9.84 -1.23
N ALA A 52 8.13 8.99 -0.25
CA ALA A 52 7.69 7.60 -0.25
C ALA A 52 6.16 7.47 -0.22
N PHE A 53 5.45 8.37 0.46
CA PHE A 53 3.98 8.41 0.40
C PHE A 53 3.46 8.72 -1.00
N TYR A 54 4.06 9.71 -1.68
CA TYR A 54 3.64 10.11 -3.02
C TYR A 54 3.89 8.99 -4.02
N SER A 55 5.09 8.40 -4.02
CA SER A 55 5.44 7.26 -4.88
C SER A 55 4.56 6.04 -4.62
N PHE A 56 4.22 5.75 -3.36
CA PHE A 56 3.31 4.66 -3.02
C PHE A 56 1.89 4.93 -3.53
N ARG A 57 1.36 6.14 -3.32
CA ARG A 57 0.04 6.56 -3.83
C ARG A 57 -0.02 6.50 -5.35
N LEU A 58 1.02 6.96 -6.03
CA LEU A 58 1.12 6.94 -7.49
C LEU A 58 1.08 5.50 -8.02
N GLN A 59 1.85 4.60 -7.43
CA GLN A 59 1.81 3.18 -7.77
C GLN A 59 0.43 2.58 -7.54
N VAL A 60 -0.20 2.81 -6.38
CA VAL A 60 -1.59 2.35 -6.13
C VAL A 60 -2.56 2.86 -7.20
N LYS A 61 -2.42 4.13 -7.63
CA LYS A 61 -3.24 4.71 -8.70
C LYS A 61 -2.97 4.05 -10.06
N GLN A 62 -1.70 3.86 -10.42
CA GLN A 62 -1.32 3.18 -11.68
C GLN A 62 -1.82 1.73 -11.73
N LEU A 63 -1.80 1.04 -10.59
CA LEU A 63 -2.35 -0.32 -10.49
C LEU A 63 -3.84 -0.39 -10.83
N MET A 64 -4.59 0.69 -10.55
CA MET A 64 -6.01 0.80 -10.88
C MET A 64 -6.26 1.28 -12.32
N LEU A 65 -5.36 2.11 -12.88
CA LEU A 65 -5.53 2.71 -14.22
C LEU A 65 -5.14 1.80 -15.38
N CYS A 66 -4.25 0.82 -15.22
CA CYS A 66 -3.95 -0.14 -16.29
C CYS A 66 -5.05 -1.21 -16.45
N HIS A 67 -6.31 -0.80 -16.47
CA HIS A 67 -7.47 -1.58 -16.90
C HIS A 67 -8.03 -0.88 -18.15
N SER A 68 -7.25 -0.89 -19.23
CA SER A 68 -7.65 -0.48 -20.57
C SER A 68 -7.08 -1.47 -21.56
#